data_AF-A0A1H9VRC8-F1
#
_entry.id   AF-A0A1H9VRC8-F1
#
_cell.length_a   1.000
_cell.length_b   1.000
_cell.length_c   1.000
_cell.angle_alpha   90.00
_cell.angle_beta   90.00
_cell.angle_gamma   90.00
#
_symmetry.space_group_name_H-M   'P 1'
#
loop_
_entity.id
_entity.type
_entity.pdbx_description
1 polymer ?
#
loop_
_entity_poly.entity_id
_entity_poly.type
_entity_poly.pdbx_seq_one_letter_code
_entity_poly.pdbx_strand_id
1 'polypeptide(L)'
;MVKDSLISINELYIGLELKDDIFDRFDRLLLKKGTIITPEHLKNLTSLKQSYFLYRSTGEEGLLMVYPVISNLNGFLRTFTFVEEKGLNLNEIKRNYYPAKAHFREKKWEYVVGLDYIKEVNYKYLEIFRRSHTELYGEVPHHIFVRVCEQIAFWLNKTYWSGSIQPLAFYEMCLYWIKKHAGYLLPFLENLLVPLPEGASVLLEDGEEYEVMQTNAEEPFKPLLRKKYSYGTFYFVEDIFTEIHSVPPVSTFKHKSIRHSDRWES
;
A
#
# COMPACT_ATOMS: atom_id res chain seq x y z
N MET A 1 26.81 -11.62 5.52
CA MET A 1 26.85 -11.85 4.06
C MET A 1 25.83 -12.95 3.75
N VAL A 2 24.71 -12.63 3.12
CA VAL A 2 23.65 -13.63 2.86
C VAL A 2 24.15 -14.57 1.76
N LYS A 3 24.22 -15.87 2.06
CA LYS A 3 24.62 -16.89 1.10
C LYS A 3 23.38 -17.28 0.30
N ASP A 4 23.29 -16.79 -0.93
CA ASP A 4 22.29 -17.28 -1.87
C ASP A 4 22.71 -18.68 -2.31
N SER A 5 21.88 -19.67 -2.04
CA SER A 5 22.02 -21.01 -2.59
C SER A 5 20.89 -21.30 -3.56
N LEU A 6 21.10 -22.31 -4.39
CA LEU A 6 20.05 -22.88 -5.22
C LEU A 6 19.60 -24.17 -4.55
N ILE A 7 18.30 -24.43 -4.58
CA ILE A 7 17.72 -25.73 -4.22
C ILE A 7 17.04 -26.31 -5.45
N SER A 8 17.36 -27.56 -5.78
CA SER A 8 16.70 -28.30 -6.84
C SER A 8 15.32 -28.73 -6.39
N ILE A 9 14.35 -28.75 -7.31
CA ILE A 9 13.02 -29.32 -7.02
C ILE A 9 13.10 -30.78 -6.55
N ASN A 10 14.13 -31.51 -7.00
CA ASN A 10 14.35 -32.91 -6.64
C ASN A 10 14.94 -33.08 -5.23
N GLU A 11 15.44 -32.00 -4.61
CA GLU A 11 15.90 -32.00 -3.23
C GLU A 11 14.76 -31.73 -2.23
N LEU A 12 13.57 -31.37 -2.73
CA LEU A 12 12.37 -31.17 -1.94
C LEU A 12 11.56 -32.46 -1.86
N TYR A 13 11.17 -32.88 -0.66
CA TYR A 13 10.35 -34.06 -0.43
C TYR A 13 9.25 -33.79 0.60
N ILE A 14 8.15 -34.53 0.50
CA ILE A 14 7.01 -34.38 1.41
C ILE A 14 7.46 -34.64 2.85
N GLY A 15 7.10 -33.74 3.76
CA GLY A 15 7.51 -33.78 5.16
C GLY A 15 8.83 -33.06 5.47
N LEU A 16 9.55 -32.55 4.47
CA LEU A 16 10.71 -31.69 4.68
C LEU A 16 10.28 -30.36 5.30
N GLU A 17 10.87 -29.98 6.43
CA GLU A 17 10.76 -28.62 6.96
C GLU A 17 11.84 -27.73 6.34
N LEU A 18 11.41 -26.62 5.72
CA LEU A 18 12.33 -25.69 5.06
C LEU A 18 13.18 -24.92 6.07
N LYS A 19 14.50 -24.92 5.88
CA LYS A 19 15.44 -24.15 6.71
C LYS A 19 15.58 -22.69 6.27
N ASP A 20 15.27 -22.43 5.01
CA ASP A 20 15.35 -21.12 4.36
C ASP A 20 14.11 -20.91 3.46
N ASP A 21 13.90 -19.68 3.01
CA ASP A 21 12.81 -19.34 2.10
C ASP A 21 13.14 -19.81 0.67
N ILE A 22 12.10 -20.22 -0.08
CA ILE A 22 12.18 -20.59 -1.51
C ILE A 22 11.56 -19.48 -2.34
N PHE A 23 12.31 -18.93 -3.29
CA PHE A 23 11.87 -17.93 -4.25
C PHE A 23 11.97 -18.43 -5.69
N ASP A 24 11.14 -17.89 -6.58
CA ASP A 24 11.32 -18.05 -8.02
C ASP A 24 12.47 -17.19 -8.55
N ARG A 25 12.84 -17.37 -9.82
CA ARG A 25 13.87 -16.56 -10.50
C ARG A 25 13.61 -15.05 -10.56
N PHE A 26 12.41 -14.60 -10.22
CA PHE A 26 12.01 -13.19 -10.20
C PHE A 26 11.94 -12.65 -8.76
N ASP A 27 12.58 -13.34 -7.82
CA ASP A 27 12.60 -13.00 -6.38
C ASP A 27 11.20 -13.01 -5.72
N ARG A 28 10.23 -13.73 -6.29
CA ARG A 28 8.92 -13.93 -5.66
C ARG A 28 8.97 -15.07 -4.67
N LEU A 29 8.52 -14.85 -3.44
CA LEU A 29 8.45 -15.89 -2.42
C LEU A 29 7.43 -16.95 -2.84
N LEU A 30 7.86 -18.21 -2.85
CA LEU A 30 7.04 -19.37 -3.13
C LEU A 30 6.68 -20.12 -1.85
N LEU A 31 7.66 -20.37 -0.97
CA LEU A 31 7.48 -21.07 0.30
C LEU A 31 8.38 -20.47 1.38
N LYS A 32 7.88 -20.42 2.62
CA LYS A 32 8.60 -19.82 3.76
C LYS A 32 9.44 -20.85 4.52
N LYS A 33 10.52 -20.40 5.14
CA LYS A 33 11.23 -21.08 6.21
C LYS A 33 10.23 -21.58 7.27
N GLY A 34 10.44 -22.80 7.76
CA GLY A 34 9.54 -23.51 8.68
C GLY A 34 8.34 -24.17 8.00
N THR A 35 8.12 -23.97 6.70
CA THR A 35 7.06 -24.69 5.97
C THR A 35 7.42 -26.17 5.88
N ILE A 36 6.48 -27.03 6.27
CA ILE A 36 6.55 -28.48 6.02
C ILE A 36 6.01 -28.73 4.61
N ILE A 37 6.83 -29.31 3.73
CA ILE A 37 6.48 -29.57 2.34
C ILE A 37 5.32 -30.58 2.25
N THR A 38 4.27 -30.19 1.52
CA THR A 38 3.10 -31.02 1.23
C THR A 38 3.11 -31.44 -0.24
N PRO A 39 2.29 -32.44 -0.65
CA PRO A 39 2.12 -32.78 -2.06
C PRO A 39 1.66 -31.59 -2.92
N GLU A 40 0.82 -30.71 -2.36
CA GLU A 40 0.33 -29.51 -3.03
C GLU A 40 1.45 -28.50 -3.29
N HIS A 41 2.36 -28.30 -2.34
CA HIS A 41 3.53 -27.45 -2.52
C HIS A 41 4.41 -27.93 -3.68
N LEU A 42 4.71 -29.24 -3.74
CA LEU A 42 5.51 -29.81 -4.82
C LEU A 42 4.81 -29.68 -6.18
N LYS A 43 3.49 -29.90 -6.23
CA LYS A 43 2.69 -29.70 -7.44
C LYS A 43 2.76 -28.25 -7.91
N ASN A 44 2.60 -27.29 -7.00
CA ASN A 44 2.66 -25.86 -7.30
C ASN A 44 4.05 -25.47 -7.80
N LEU A 45 5.13 -25.88 -7.13
CA LEU A 45 6.50 -25.64 -7.58
C LEU A 45 6.79 -26.25 -8.96
N THR A 46 6.35 -27.49 -9.20
CA THR A 46 6.54 -28.19 -10.49
C THR A 46 5.82 -27.48 -11.62
N SER A 47 4.65 -26.89 -11.34
CA SER A 47 3.86 -26.15 -12.33
C SER A 47 4.58 -24.91 -12.88
N LEU A 48 5.54 -24.37 -12.13
CA LEU A 48 6.36 -23.22 -12.54
C LEU A 48 7.40 -23.57 -13.62
N LYS A 49 7.56 -24.86 -13.96
CA LYS A 49 8.52 -25.38 -14.96
C LYS A 49 9.96 -24.92 -14.70
N GLN A 50 10.35 -24.87 -13.43
CA GLN A 50 11.70 -24.53 -12.97
C GLN A 50 12.34 -25.74 -12.28
N SER A 51 13.59 -26.04 -12.60
CA SER A 51 14.35 -27.13 -11.96
C SER A 51 15.06 -26.70 -10.68
N TYR A 52 15.38 -25.41 -10.57
CA TYR A 52 16.07 -24.82 -9.43
C TYR A 52 15.32 -23.59 -8.95
N PHE A 53 15.28 -23.42 -7.64
CA PHE A 53 14.72 -22.26 -6.96
C PHE A 53 15.81 -21.56 -6.15
N LEU A 54 15.61 -20.28 -5.91
CA LEU A 54 16.47 -19.50 -5.03
C LEU A 54 16.14 -19.91 -3.59
N TYR A 55 17.12 -20.48 -2.89
CA TYR A 55 17.02 -20.89 -1.50
C TYR A 55 17.83 -19.93 -0.65
N ARG A 56 17.13 -19.09 0.11
CA ARG A 56 17.76 -17.93 0.72
C ARG A 56 17.33 -17.79 2.16
N SER A 57 18.34 -17.74 3.03
CA SER A 57 18.14 -17.20 4.36
C SER A 57 17.85 -15.72 4.21
N THR A 58 16.58 -15.32 4.30
CA THR A 58 16.28 -13.91 4.56
C THR A 58 16.83 -13.61 5.94
N GLY A 59 17.97 -12.93 5.99
CA GLY A 59 18.52 -12.44 7.24
C GLY A 59 17.43 -11.65 7.95
N GLU A 60 17.04 -12.11 9.14
CA GLU A 60 16.03 -11.48 9.98
C GLU A 60 16.33 -9.98 10.19
N GLU A 61 17.61 -9.60 10.17
CA GLU A 61 18.09 -8.23 10.34
C GLU A 61 17.49 -7.20 9.36
N GLY A 62 17.32 -7.54 8.08
CA GLY A 62 16.73 -6.61 7.09
C GLY A 62 15.21 -6.49 7.24
N LEU A 63 14.54 -7.59 7.57
CA LEU A 63 13.09 -7.61 7.81
C LEU A 63 12.74 -6.82 9.07
N LEU A 64 13.52 -6.94 10.14
CA LEU A 64 13.32 -6.19 11.39
C LEU A 64 13.35 -4.67 11.17
N MET A 65 14.17 -4.16 10.23
CA MET A 65 14.18 -2.74 9.87
C MET A 65 13.01 -2.32 8.99
N VAL A 66 12.50 -3.22 8.14
CA VAL A 66 11.38 -2.98 7.22
C VAL A 66 10.04 -2.95 7.95
N TYR A 67 9.86 -3.81 8.96
CA TYR A 67 8.61 -3.96 9.69
C TYR A 67 8.03 -2.64 10.24
N PRO A 68 8.81 -1.75 10.90
CA PRO A 68 8.33 -0.44 11.32
C PRO A 68 7.89 0.45 10.16
N VAL A 69 8.67 0.49 9.06
CA VAL A 69 8.35 1.29 7.87
C VAL A 69 7.01 0.85 7.28
N ILE A 70 6.84 -0.45 7.06
CA ILE A 70 5.59 -1.00 6.51
C ILE A 70 4.42 -0.82 7.48
N SER A 71 4.66 -0.89 8.79
CA SER A 71 3.60 -0.65 9.77
C SER A 71 3.08 0.78 9.73
N ASN A 72 3.98 1.76 9.60
CA ASN A 72 3.61 3.16 9.44
C ASN A 72 2.90 3.38 8.10
N LEU A 73 3.41 2.80 7.02
CA LEU A 73 2.76 2.84 5.72
C LEU A 73 1.35 2.23 5.76
N ASN A 74 1.13 1.14 6.48
CA ASN A 74 -0.23 0.59 6.65
C ASN A 74 -1.15 1.54 7.39
N GLY A 75 -0.65 2.24 8.43
CA GLY A 75 -1.41 3.29 9.09
C GLY A 75 -1.82 4.40 8.11
N PHE A 76 -0.86 4.87 7.31
CA PHE A 76 -1.11 5.85 6.26
C PHE A 76 -2.11 5.38 5.21
N LEU A 77 -1.94 4.16 4.68
CA LEU A 77 -2.83 3.61 3.66
C LEU A 77 -4.25 3.43 4.20
N ARG A 78 -4.44 3.03 5.45
CA ARG A 78 -5.78 2.98 6.08
C ARG A 78 -6.44 4.35 6.19
N THR A 79 -5.66 5.39 6.40
CA THR A 79 -6.19 6.76 6.48
C THR A 79 -6.57 7.28 5.10
N PHE A 80 -5.75 7.05 4.07
CA PHE A 80 -5.90 7.71 2.76
C PHE A 80 -6.46 6.83 1.65
N THR A 81 -6.73 5.55 1.92
CA THR A 81 -7.26 4.60 0.94
C THR A 81 -8.33 3.71 1.55
N PHE A 82 -9.27 3.25 0.73
CA PHE A 82 -10.33 2.31 1.11
C PHE A 82 -9.95 0.84 0.92
N VAL A 83 -8.65 0.51 0.84
CA VAL A 83 -8.21 -0.84 0.47
C VAL A 83 -8.70 -1.91 1.45
N GLU A 84 -8.77 -1.61 2.75
CA GLU A 84 -9.25 -2.56 3.75
C GLU A 84 -10.79 -2.71 3.74
N GLU A 85 -11.57 -1.61 3.60
CA GLU A 85 -13.03 -1.74 3.46
C GLU A 85 -13.42 -2.52 2.20
N LYS A 86 -12.57 -2.49 1.17
CA LYS A 86 -12.78 -3.23 -0.08
C LYS A 86 -12.18 -4.64 -0.08
N GLY A 87 -11.82 -5.16 1.10
CA GLY A 87 -11.50 -6.57 1.32
C GLY A 87 -10.02 -6.94 1.23
N LEU A 88 -9.11 -5.97 1.14
CA LEU A 88 -7.67 -6.24 1.19
C LEU A 88 -7.18 -6.27 2.65
N ASN A 89 -6.40 -7.29 3.05
CA ASN A 89 -5.83 -7.35 4.39
C ASN A 89 -4.38 -6.84 4.40
N LEU A 90 -4.16 -5.59 4.82
CA LEU A 90 -2.81 -5.00 4.83
C LEU A 90 -1.86 -5.70 5.81
N ASN A 91 -2.37 -6.29 6.89
CA ASN A 91 -1.56 -7.04 7.85
C ASN A 91 -1.08 -8.37 7.25
N GLU A 92 -1.92 -9.02 6.45
CA GLU A 92 -1.55 -10.22 5.71
C GLU A 92 -0.49 -9.88 4.64
N ILE A 93 -0.70 -8.82 3.85
CA ILE A 93 0.29 -8.37 2.86
C ILE A 93 1.62 -8.07 3.55
N LYS A 94 1.60 -7.31 4.64
CA LYS A 94 2.81 -7.03 5.44
C LYS A 94 3.54 -8.30 5.89
N ARG A 95 2.82 -9.32 6.37
CA ARG A 95 3.42 -10.62 6.78
C ARG A 95 4.03 -11.40 5.62
N ASN A 96 3.56 -11.14 4.41
CA ASN A 96 3.97 -11.82 3.18
C ASN A 96 4.86 -10.96 2.28
N TYR A 97 5.22 -9.75 2.70
CA TYR A 97 6.02 -8.82 1.92
C TYR A 97 7.50 -9.02 2.19
N TYR A 98 8.27 -9.14 1.10
CA TYR A 98 9.70 -9.35 1.10
C TYR A 98 10.35 -8.36 0.13
N PRO A 99 11.00 -7.29 0.63
CA PRO A 99 11.64 -6.32 -0.24
C PRO A 99 12.85 -6.93 -0.95
N ALA A 100 13.08 -6.52 -2.20
CA ALA A 100 14.24 -6.95 -2.96
C ALA A 100 15.56 -6.51 -2.26
N LYS A 101 16.56 -7.39 -2.24
CA LYS A 101 17.85 -7.12 -1.58
C LYS A 101 18.57 -5.89 -2.13
N ALA A 102 18.36 -5.61 -3.41
CA ALA A 102 18.94 -4.43 -4.07
C ALA A 102 18.47 -3.12 -3.43
N HIS A 103 17.25 -3.06 -2.89
CA HIS A 103 16.70 -1.85 -2.27
C HIS A 103 17.54 -1.38 -1.08
N PHE A 104 18.09 -2.30 -0.28
CA PHE A 104 18.92 -1.97 0.89
C PHE A 104 20.30 -1.39 0.55
N ARG A 105 20.70 -1.43 -0.72
CA ARG A 105 21.94 -0.79 -1.19
C ARG A 105 21.73 0.68 -1.51
N GLU A 106 20.49 1.14 -1.55
CA GLU A 106 20.16 2.53 -1.86
C GLU A 106 20.27 3.42 -0.62
N LYS A 107 20.75 4.65 -0.81
CA LYS A 107 20.90 5.63 0.28
C LYS A 107 19.58 5.98 0.97
N LYS A 108 18.45 5.81 0.28
CA LYS A 108 17.09 6.05 0.79
C LYS A 108 16.26 4.76 0.67
N TRP A 109 16.81 3.65 1.14
CA TRP A 109 16.20 2.34 1.00
C TRP A 109 14.75 2.31 1.53
N GLU A 110 14.41 3.07 2.57
CA GLU A 110 13.05 3.15 3.13
C GLU A 110 12.06 3.70 2.11
N TYR A 111 12.49 4.71 1.35
CA TYR A 111 11.69 5.32 0.29
C TYR A 111 11.40 4.31 -0.82
N VAL A 112 12.41 3.52 -1.18
CA VAL A 112 12.34 2.52 -2.25
C VAL A 112 11.45 1.35 -1.82
N VAL A 113 11.69 0.82 -0.62
CA VAL A 113 10.88 -0.24 0.00
C VAL A 113 9.44 0.23 0.19
N GLY A 114 9.23 1.49 0.56
CA GLY A 114 7.89 2.06 0.70
C GLY A 114 7.16 2.14 -0.64
N LEU A 115 7.84 2.59 -1.69
CA LEU A 115 7.28 2.62 -3.04
C LEU A 115 6.91 1.22 -3.53
N ASP A 116 7.82 0.25 -3.36
CA ASP A 116 7.62 -1.14 -3.77
C ASP A 116 6.44 -1.78 -3.01
N TYR A 117 6.36 -1.55 -1.70
CA TYR A 117 5.24 -2.03 -0.89
C TYR A 117 3.89 -1.45 -1.32
N ILE A 118 3.81 -0.13 -1.54
CA ILE A 118 2.57 0.51 -1.98
C ILE A 118 2.16 0.00 -3.37
N LYS A 119 3.14 -0.25 -4.26
CA LYS A 119 2.87 -0.89 -5.56
C LYS A 119 2.22 -2.25 -5.36
N GLU A 120 2.79 -3.13 -4.52
CA GLU A 120 2.23 -4.46 -4.22
C GLU A 120 0.78 -4.37 -3.69
N VAL A 121 0.51 -3.43 -2.78
CA VAL A 121 -0.85 -3.17 -2.27
C VAL A 121 -1.80 -2.77 -3.40
N ASN A 122 -1.41 -1.78 -4.21
CA ASN A 122 -2.22 -1.28 -5.32
C ASN A 122 -2.48 -2.35 -6.38
N TYR A 123 -1.50 -3.22 -6.67
CA TYR A 123 -1.65 -4.32 -7.60
C TYR A 123 -2.67 -5.34 -7.10
N LYS A 124 -2.55 -5.78 -5.84
CA LYS A 124 -3.51 -6.73 -5.27
C LYS A 124 -4.93 -6.16 -5.23
N TYR A 125 -5.06 -4.89 -4.83
CA TYR A 125 -6.35 -4.21 -4.84
C TYR A 125 -6.95 -4.15 -6.26
N LEU A 126 -6.12 -3.80 -7.24
CA LEU A 126 -6.56 -3.74 -8.64
C LEU A 126 -7.02 -5.12 -9.15
N GLU A 127 -6.33 -6.20 -8.80
CA GLU A 127 -6.76 -7.54 -9.19
C GLU A 127 -8.14 -7.89 -8.64
N ILE A 128 -8.44 -7.51 -7.39
CA ILE A 128 -9.76 -7.66 -6.78
C ILE A 128 -10.77 -6.82 -7.57
N PHE A 129 -10.48 -5.54 -7.77
CA PHE A 129 -11.37 -4.61 -8.46
C PHE A 129 -11.72 -5.08 -9.87
N ARG A 130 -10.72 -5.54 -10.64
CA ARG A 130 -10.89 -6.05 -12.01
C ARG A 130 -11.79 -7.28 -12.05
N ARG A 131 -11.64 -8.21 -11.10
CA ARG A 131 -12.50 -9.41 -11.02
C ARG A 131 -13.95 -9.03 -10.75
N SER A 132 -14.18 -8.09 -9.84
CA SER A 132 -15.52 -7.62 -9.49
C SER A 132 -16.19 -6.77 -10.57
N HIS A 133 -15.43 -6.23 -11.52
CA HIS A 133 -15.92 -5.33 -12.57
C HIS A 133 -15.49 -5.81 -13.97
N THR A 134 -15.52 -7.12 -14.19
CA THR A 134 -15.00 -7.74 -15.43
C THR A 134 -15.65 -7.17 -16.69
N GLU A 135 -16.94 -6.83 -16.63
CA GLU A 135 -17.70 -6.24 -17.76
C GLU A 135 -17.21 -4.85 -18.16
N LEU A 136 -16.67 -4.07 -17.20
CA LEU A 136 -16.19 -2.70 -17.44
C LEU A 136 -14.71 -2.67 -17.88
N TYR A 137 -13.93 -3.68 -17.49
CA TYR A 137 -12.47 -3.61 -17.52
C TYR A 137 -11.78 -4.82 -18.17
N GLY A 138 -12.54 -5.79 -18.67
CA GLY A 138 -12.01 -7.02 -19.25
C GLY A 138 -11.07 -6.80 -20.45
N GLU A 139 -11.26 -5.71 -21.19
CA GLU A 139 -10.49 -5.37 -22.39
C GLU A 139 -9.34 -4.38 -22.14
N VAL A 140 -9.24 -3.81 -20.94
CA VAL A 140 -8.20 -2.81 -20.65
C VAL A 140 -6.82 -3.49 -20.64
N PRO A 141 -5.86 -3.03 -21.45
CA PRO A 141 -4.53 -3.62 -21.49
C PRO A 141 -3.82 -3.60 -20.13
N HIS A 142 -3.23 -4.74 -19.75
CA HIS A 142 -2.55 -4.90 -18.47
C HIS A 142 -1.46 -3.85 -18.18
N HIS A 143 -0.75 -3.38 -19.21
CA HIS A 143 0.31 -2.38 -19.04
C HIS A 143 -0.24 -1.00 -18.60
N ILE A 144 -1.49 -0.68 -18.91
CA ILE A 144 -2.10 0.59 -18.50
C ILE A 144 -2.41 0.54 -17.00
N PHE A 145 -2.99 -0.57 -16.56
CA PHE A 145 -3.22 -0.84 -15.15
C PHE A 145 -1.95 -0.73 -14.31
N VAL A 146 -0.88 -1.40 -14.76
CA VAL A 146 0.46 -1.30 -14.18
C VAL A 146 0.87 0.16 -14.04
N ARG A 147 0.79 0.93 -15.13
CA ARG A 147 1.20 2.34 -15.11
C ARG A 147 0.39 3.18 -14.12
N VAL A 148 -0.92 2.96 -14.00
CA VAL A 148 -1.76 3.68 -13.03
C VAL A 148 -1.42 3.28 -11.60
N CYS A 149 -1.26 1.99 -11.30
CA CYS A 149 -0.85 1.50 -9.98
C CYS A 149 0.50 2.10 -9.56
N GLU A 150 1.47 2.13 -10.48
CA GLU A 150 2.79 2.72 -10.22
C GLU A 150 2.72 4.23 -10.00
N GLN A 151 1.89 4.94 -10.76
CA GLN A 151 1.74 6.38 -10.62
C GLN A 151 1.10 6.76 -9.28
N ILE A 152 0.05 6.04 -8.88
CA ILE A 152 -0.61 6.22 -7.57
C ILE A 152 0.36 5.86 -6.45
N ALA A 153 1.10 4.75 -6.57
CA ALA A 153 2.09 4.36 -5.59
C ALA A 153 3.19 5.41 -5.43
N PHE A 154 3.65 5.99 -6.54
CA PHE A 154 4.60 7.10 -6.53
C PHE A 154 4.07 8.31 -5.77
N TRP A 155 2.84 8.73 -6.05
CA TRP A 155 2.22 9.86 -5.36
C TRP A 155 2.01 9.60 -3.87
N LEU A 156 1.44 8.45 -3.51
CA LEU A 156 1.25 8.05 -2.11
C LEU A 156 2.57 8.01 -1.35
N ASN A 157 3.61 7.40 -1.93
CA ASN A 157 4.92 7.33 -1.31
C ASN A 157 5.53 8.73 -1.14
N LYS A 158 5.52 9.56 -2.20
CA LYS A 158 6.01 10.94 -2.13
C LYS A 158 5.33 11.73 -1.02
N THR A 159 4.01 11.59 -0.92
CA THR A 159 3.17 12.28 0.07
C THR A 159 3.40 11.77 1.50
N TYR A 160 3.58 10.46 1.67
CA TYR A 160 3.97 9.90 2.97
C TYR A 160 5.29 10.52 3.44
N TRP A 161 6.30 10.56 2.56
CA TRP A 161 7.64 11.07 2.89
C TRP A 161 7.73 12.60 2.98
N SER A 162 6.76 13.36 2.45
CA SER A 162 6.67 14.81 2.70
C SER A 162 6.17 15.15 4.10
N GLY A 163 5.61 14.17 4.84
CA GLY A 163 5.17 14.33 6.23
C GLY A 163 3.89 15.17 6.42
N SER A 164 3.35 15.73 5.35
CA SER A 164 2.10 16.47 5.32
C SER A 164 1.40 16.31 3.97
N ILE A 165 0.07 16.27 4.01
CA ILE A 165 -0.78 16.13 2.83
C ILE A 165 -2.03 17.01 2.98
N GLN A 166 -2.38 17.73 1.92
CA GLN A 166 -3.71 18.30 1.79
C GLN A 166 -4.59 17.27 1.05
N PRO A 167 -5.47 16.53 1.75
CA PRO A 167 -6.10 15.32 1.21
C PRO A 167 -6.97 15.60 -0.01
N LEU A 168 -7.81 16.64 0.04
CA LEU A 168 -8.69 17.00 -1.07
C LEU A 168 -7.88 17.40 -2.32
N ALA A 169 -6.87 18.27 -2.16
CA ALA A 169 -6.02 18.68 -3.27
C ALA A 169 -5.22 17.50 -3.86
N PHE A 170 -4.77 16.56 -3.02
CA PHE A 170 -4.12 15.33 -3.48
C PHE A 170 -5.09 14.46 -4.30
N TYR A 171 -6.32 14.30 -3.82
CA TYR A 171 -7.38 13.55 -4.49
C TYR A 171 -7.74 14.17 -5.85
N GLU A 172 -7.96 15.49 -5.90
CA GLU A 172 -8.23 16.24 -7.14
C GLU A 172 -7.10 16.10 -8.16
N MET A 173 -5.84 16.19 -7.71
CA MET A 173 -4.68 15.97 -8.58
C MET A 173 -4.70 14.56 -9.19
N CYS A 174 -5.03 13.54 -8.39
CA CYS A 174 -5.11 12.16 -8.87
C CYS A 174 -6.26 11.99 -9.87
N LEU A 175 -7.45 12.51 -9.56
CA LEU A 175 -8.61 12.48 -10.44
C LEU A 175 -8.32 13.16 -11.78
N TYR A 176 -7.75 14.36 -11.76
CA TYR A 176 -7.43 15.12 -12.96
C TYR A 176 -6.48 14.34 -13.86
N TRP A 177 -5.43 13.75 -13.29
CA TRP A 177 -4.46 12.97 -14.06
C TRP A 177 -5.09 11.71 -14.66
N ILE A 178 -5.87 10.95 -13.87
CA ILE A 178 -6.52 9.74 -14.38
C ILE A 178 -7.56 10.07 -15.43
N LYS A 179 -8.39 11.09 -15.24
CA LYS A 179 -9.35 11.55 -16.26
C LYS A 179 -8.66 11.87 -17.59
N LYS A 180 -7.47 12.50 -17.54
CA LYS A 180 -6.69 12.87 -18.72
C LYS A 180 -5.98 11.70 -19.41
N HIS A 181 -5.47 10.73 -18.65
CA HIS A 181 -4.55 9.71 -19.17
C HIS A 181 -5.12 8.29 -19.20
N ALA A 182 -6.10 8.00 -18.36
CA ALA A 182 -6.72 6.69 -18.18
C ALA A 182 -8.17 6.83 -17.70
N GLY A 183 -8.97 7.69 -18.35
CA GLY A 183 -10.28 8.12 -17.82
C GLY A 183 -11.28 6.99 -17.56
N TYR A 184 -11.17 5.88 -18.27
CA TYR A 184 -11.96 4.68 -17.99
C TYR A 184 -11.66 4.08 -16.61
N LEU A 185 -10.46 4.28 -16.04
CA LEU A 185 -10.08 3.85 -14.69
C LEU A 185 -10.46 4.85 -13.59
N LEU A 186 -11.26 5.88 -13.90
CA LEU A 186 -11.73 6.83 -12.89
C LEU A 186 -12.48 6.13 -11.73
N PRO A 187 -13.42 5.19 -11.98
CA PRO A 187 -14.12 4.52 -10.89
C PRO A 187 -13.20 3.68 -10.01
N PHE A 188 -12.10 3.13 -10.56
CA PHE A 188 -11.09 2.44 -9.77
C PHE A 188 -10.43 3.38 -8.75
N LEU A 189 -10.08 4.60 -9.16
CA LEU A 189 -9.47 5.59 -8.28
C LEU A 189 -10.46 6.07 -7.20
N GLU A 190 -11.71 6.32 -7.59
CA GLU A 190 -12.77 6.76 -6.68
C GLU A 190 -13.05 5.71 -5.60
N ASN A 191 -12.91 4.42 -5.94
CA ASN A 191 -13.04 3.32 -4.99
C ASN A 191 -11.76 3.05 -4.17
N LEU A 192 -10.63 3.63 -4.56
CA LEU A 192 -9.33 3.42 -3.91
C LEU A 192 -9.01 4.51 -2.88
N LEU A 193 -9.15 5.79 -3.24
CA LEU A 193 -8.66 6.90 -2.41
C LEU A 193 -9.76 7.50 -1.54
N VAL A 194 -9.39 7.90 -0.33
CA VAL A 194 -10.26 8.66 0.58
C VAL A 194 -10.05 10.15 0.33
N PRO A 195 -11.05 10.90 -0.17
CA PRO A 195 -10.88 12.32 -0.46
C PRO A 195 -10.72 13.16 0.81
N LEU A 196 -11.39 12.75 1.90
CA LEU A 196 -11.40 13.45 3.19
C LEU A 196 -11.30 12.41 4.31
N PRO A 197 -10.11 12.11 4.83
CA PRO A 197 -9.95 11.10 5.85
C PRO A 197 -10.58 11.49 7.18
N GLU A 198 -10.98 10.52 7.98
CA GLU A 198 -11.48 10.75 9.34
C GLU A 198 -10.46 11.52 10.20
N GLY A 199 -10.96 12.47 10.99
CA GLY A 199 -10.17 13.42 11.75
C GLY A 199 -9.62 14.60 10.95
N ALA A 200 -9.81 14.65 9.61
CA ALA A 200 -9.49 15.83 8.83
C ALA A 200 -10.36 17.01 9.27
N SER A 201 -9.76 18.20 9.28
CA SER A 201 -10.49 19.44 9.48
C SER A 201 -10.91 20.01 8.14
N VAL A 202 -12.12 20.54 8.03
CA VAL A 202 -12.61 21.18 6.81
C VAL A 202 -13.25 22.52 7.17
N LEU A 203 -13.08 23.50 6.29
CA LEU A 203 -13.73 24.81 6.35
C LEU A 203 -14.79 24.84 5.26
N LEU A 204 -16.06 25.01 5.63
CA LEU A 204 -17.15 25.13 4.68
C LEU A 204 -17.28 26.57 4.17
N GLU A 205 -18.10 26.78 3.14
CA GLU A 205 -18.33 28.11 2.54
C GLU A 205 -18.90 29.15 3.51
N ASP A 206 -19.61 28.72 4.55
CA ASP A 206 -20.14 29.58 5.61
C ASP A 206 -19.06 30.12 6.58
N GLY A 207 -17.81 29.66 6.42
CA GLY A 207 -16.66 30.05 7.24
C GLY A 207 -16.52 29.27 8.54
N GLU A 208 -17.31 28.21 8.75
CA GLU A 208 -17.29 27.41 9.97
C GLU A 208 -16.40 26.17 9.83
N GLU A 209 -15.73 25.79 10.92
CA GLU A 209 -14.83 24.63 10.95
C GLU A 209 -15.53 23.35 11.41
N TYR A 210 -15.31 22.31 10.64
CA TYR A 210 -15.81 20.97 10.87
C TYR A 210 -14.68 19.95 10.94
N GLU A 211 -14.97 18.84 11.60
CA GLU A 211 -14.14 17.64 11.65
C GLU A 211 -14.87 16.53 10.91
N VAL A 212 -14.14 15.82 10.06
CA VAL A 212 -14.63 14.61 9.39
C VAL A 212 -14.71 13.50 10.42
N MET A 213 -15.93 13.07 10.73
CA MET A 213 -16.19 12.04 11.75
C MET A 213 -16.18 10.65 11.17
N GLN A 214 -16.73 10.49 9.97
CA GLN A 214 -16.87 9.19 9.33
C GLN A 214 -16.80 9.33 7.81
N THR A 215 -16.20 8.34 7.17
CA THR A 215 -16.19 8.18 5.71
C THR A 215 -16.84 6.86 5.31
N ASN A 216 -17.37 6.79 4.09
CA ASN A 216 -17.95 5.58 3.53
C ASN A 216 -17.33 5.31 2.16
N ALA A 217 -16.84 4.08 1.95
CA ALA A 217 -16.25 3.67 0.68
C ALA A 217 -17.28 3.49 -0.46
N GLU A 218 -18.59 3.44 -0.15
CA GLU A 218 -19.67 3.44 -1.15
C GLU A 218 -20.10 4.87 -1.54
N GLU A 219 -19.97 5.82 -0.61
CA GLU A 219 -20.28 7.23 -0.82
C GLU A 219 -19.09 8.11 -0.38
N PRO A 220 -17.94 8.02 -1.06
CA PRO A 220 -16.69 8.67 -0.61
C PRO A 220 -16.78 10.20 -0.61
N PHE A 221 -17.73 10.75 -1.36
CA PHE A 221 -18.00 12.19 -1.46
C PHE A 221 -19.01 12.70 -0.43
N LYS A 222 -19.50 11.85 0.47
CA LYS A 222 -20.49 12.23 1.49
C LYS A 222 -19.99 11.95 2.91
N PRO A 223 -18.89 12.58 3.35
CA PRO A 223 -18.42 12.41 4.71
C PRO A 223 -19.42 12.95 5.72
N LEU A 224 -19.46 12.31 6.90
CA LEU A 224 -20.16 12.86 8.05
C LEU A 224 -19.28 13.92 8.72
N LEU A 225 -19.78 15.14 8.84
CA LEU A 225 -19.08 16.24 9.46
C LEU A 225 -19.67 16.58 10.83
N ARG A 226 -18.81 17.01 11.76
CA ARG A 226 -19.20 17.58 13.06
C ARG A 226 -18.51 18.93 13.24
N LYS A 227 -19.27 19.95 13.60
CA LYS A 227 -18.71 21.27 13.89
C LYS A 227 -17.80 21.22 15.13
N LYS A 228 -16.55 21.68 15.01
CA LYS A 228 -15.47 21.44 16.01
C LYS A 228 -15.74 22.01 17.41
N TYR A 229 -16.64 22.99 17.53
CA TYR A 229 -16.91 23.71 18.78
C TYR A 229 -18.38 23.66 19.21
N SER A 230 -19.20 22.81 18.58
CA SER A 230 -20.58 22.59 18.99
C SER A 230 -20.85 21.10 19.21
N TYR A 231 -21.31 20.75 20.40
CA TYR A 231 -21.74 19.37 20.66
C TYR A 231 -23.06 19.08 19.94
N GLY A 232 -23.09 17.99 19.18
CA GLY A 232 -24.33 17.34 18.74
C GLY A 232 -24.91 17.79 17.40
N THR A 233 -24.28 18.71 16.66
CA THR A 233 -24.74 19.04 15.29
C THR A 233 -23.88 18.32 14.26
N PHE A 234 -24.51 17.46 13.48
CA PHE A 234 -23.91 16.66 12.43
C PHE A 234 -24.45 17.09 11.07
N TYR A 235 -23.57 17.09 10.07
CA TYR A 235 -23.88 17.53 8.72
C TYR A 235 -23.39 16.46 7.75
N PHE A 236 -24.23 16.14 6.77
CA PHE A 236 -23.79 15.41 5.58
C PHE A 236 -23.51 16.43 4.51
N VAL A 237 -22.36 16.27 3.86
CA VAL A 237 -22.03 16.98 2.63
C VAL A 237 -22.59 16.17 1.47
N GLU A 238 -23.35 16.80 0.58
CA GLU A 238 -23.85 16.14 -0.63
C GLU A 238 -22.79 16.12 -1.72
N ASP A 239 -21.99 17.19 -1.83
CA ASP A 239 -20.84 17.29 -2.75
C ASP A 239 -19.68 18.09 -2.13
N ILE A 240 -18.58 17.37 -1.85
CA ILE A 240 -17.36 17.94 -1.25
C ILE A 240 -16.71 19.02 -2.09
N PHE A 241 -16.88 19.01 -3.42
CA PHE A 241 -16.23 19.99 -4.29
C PHE A 241 -16.97 21.33 -4.32
N THR A 242 -18.25 21.34 -3.97
CA THR A 242 -19.05 22.57 -3.89
C THR A 242 -19.12 23.12 -2.49
N GLU A 243 -19.12 22.28 -1.46
CA GLU A 243 -19.39 22.73 -0.09
C GLU A 243 -18.14 23.07 0.71
N ILE A 244 -16.98 22.50 0.35
CA ILE A 244 -15.74 22.67 1.11
C ILE A 244 -14.88 23.76 0.50
N HIS A 245 -14.74 24.86 1.24
CA HIS A 245 -13.90 25.99 0.85
C HIS A 245 -12.41 25.66 0.98
N SER A 246 -11.99 25.04 2.09
CA SER A 246 -10.59 24.65 2.28
C SER A 246 -10.41 23.49 3.24
N VAL A 247 -9.28 22.80 3.10
CA VAL A 247 -8.87 21.69 3.97
C VAL A 247 -7.42 21.93 4.40
N PRO A 248 -7.12 22.10 5.70
CA PRO A 248 -5.75 22.20 6.18
C PRO A 248 -4.95 20.92 5.93
N PRO A 249 -3.61 21.01 5.82
CA PRO A 249 -2.77 19.82 5.72
C PRO A 249 -2.90 18.91 6.95
N VAL A 250 -3.08 17.62 6.70
CA VAL A 250 -3.01 16.57 7.71
C VAL A 250 -1.56 16.11 7.82
N SER A 251 -1.01 16.08 9.04
CA SER A 251 0.31 15.51 9.28
C SER A 251 0.20 13.99 9.24
N THR A 252 1.01 13.34 8.41
CA THR A 252 0.94 11.89 8.24
C THR A 252 1.64 11.17 9.40
N PHE A 253 2.72 11.74 9.98
CA PHE A 253 3.42 11.23 11.17
C PHE A 253 4.18 12.32 11.94
N LYS A 254 4.18 12.23 13.29
CA LYS A 254 5.24 12.83 14.12
C LYS A 254 6.49 11.97 14.00
N HIS A 255 7.38 12.30 13.06
CA HIS A 255 8.75 11.79 13.09
C HIS A 255 9.37 12.22 14.43
N LYS A 256 9.43 11.35 15.43
CA LYS A 256 10.62 11.36 16.28
C LYS A 256 11.71 10.90 15.33
N SER A 257 12.38 11.86 14.69
CA SER A 257 13.68 11.57 14.11
C SER A 257 14.46 10.91 15.22
N ILE A 258 14.76 9.62 15.10
CA ILE A 258 15.89 9.06 15.82
C ILE A 258 17.07 9.78 15.19
N ARG A 259 17.40 10.96 15.73
CA ARG A 259 18.71 11.53 15.51
C ARG A 259 19.63 10.47 16.08
N HIS A 260 20.29 9.72 15.19
CA HIS A 260 21.61 9.23 15.52
C HIS A 260 22.44 10.50 15.75
N SER A 261 22.38 11.02 16.97
CA SER A 261 23.34 12.00 17.43
C SER A 261 24.68 11.30 17.43
N ASP A 262 25.59 11.84 16.63
CA ASP A 262 27.01 11.57 16.66
C ASP A 262 27.51 11.43 18.11
N ARG A 263 28.15 10.31 18.40
CA ARG A 263 29.21 10.21 19.41
C ARG A 263 30.20 9.15 18.96
N TRP A 264 31.08 9.57 18.05
CA TRP A 264 32.43 9.04 17.94
C TRP A 264 33.39 10.14 18.42
N GLU A 265 33.44 10.32 19.74
CA GLU A 265 34.55 10.85 20.52
C GLU A 265 34.43 10.03 21.82
N SER A 266 35.36 9.17 22.22
CA SER A 266 36.84 9.21 22.23
C SER A 266 37.37 7.78 22.41
#